data_AF-A0A0R0M2R9-F1
#
_entry.id   AF-A0A0R0M2R9-F1
#
_cell.length_a   1.000
_cell.length_b   1.000
_cell.length_c   1.000
_cell.angle_alpha   90.00
_cell.angle_beta   90.00
_cell.angle_gamma   90.00
#
_symmetry.space_group_name_H-M   'P 1'
#
loop_
_entity.id
_entity.type
_entity.pdbx_description
1 polymer ?
#
loop_
_entity_poly.entity_id
_entity_poly.type
_entity_poly.pdbx_seq_one_letter_code
_entity_poly.pdbx_strand_id
1 'polypeptide(L)' 'MRIDLTTDKPPETKYYRPTAIERIEADKVLDHLLSKRIIKKTNSLYSSPSFMREKASGKLNMIFDHM' A
#
# COMPACT_ATOMS: atom_id res chain seq x y z
N MET A 1 -18.91 2.31 12.18
CA MET A 1 -19.34 1.32 11.16
C MET A 1 -18.66 0.00 11.47
N ARG A 2 -19.40 -1.11 11.49
CA ARG A 2 -18.83 -2.46 11.68
C ARG A 2 -18.58 -3.08 10.31
N ILE A 3 -17.40 -3.67 10.11
CA ILE A 3 -17.02 -4.38 8.88
C ILE A 3 -16.63 -5.79 9.32
N ASP A 4 -17.34 -6.80 8.82
CA ASP A 4 -17.05 -8.20 9.08
C ASP A 4 -16.50 -8.84 7.79
N LEU A 5 -15.47 -9.69 7.92
CA LEU A 5 -14.88 -10.41 6.79
C LEU A 5 -15.72 -11.65 6.44
N THR A 6 -15.76 -12.01 5.16
CA THR A 6 -16.36 -13.28 4.70
C THR A 6 -15.47 -14.47 5.01
N THR A 7 -14.15 -14.28 4.97
CA THR A 7 -13.14 -15.29 5.32
C THR A 7 -12.00 -14.64 6.10
N ASP A 8 -11.48 -15.34 7.11
CA ASP A 8 -10.34 -14.88 7.91
C ASP A 8 -9.05 -15.58 7.46
N LYS A 9 -8.60 -15.26 6.24
CA LYS A 9 -7.35 -15.76 5.68
C LYS A 9 -6.50 -14.62 5.12
N PRO A 10 -5.16 -14.66 5.27
CA PRO A 10 -4.30 -13.66 4.68
C PRO A 10 -4.37 -13.72 3.14
N PRO A 11 -4.27 -12.58 2.44
CA PRO A 11 -4.17 -12.57 0.99
C PRO A 11 -2.93 -13.33 0.54
N GLU A 12 -3.06 -14.21 -0.47
CA GLU A 12 -1.95 -15.01 -1.02
C GLU A 12 -1.23 -14.30 -2.18
N THR A 13 -1.51 -13.01 -2.38
CA THR A 13 -1.10 -12.28 -3.58
C THR A 13 0.40 -12.00 -3.61
N LYS A 14 1.01 -12.17 -4.79
CA LYS A 14 2.44 -11.88 -4.98
C LYS A 14 2.72 -10.38 -4.91
N TYR A 15 3.78 -10.01 -4.21
CA TYR A 15 4.25 -8.64 -4.15
C TYR A 15 4.85 -8.18 -5.48
N TYR A 16 4.47 -6.99 -5.91
CA TYR A 16 5.17 -6.27 -6.96
C TYR A 16 6.57 -5.87 -6.46
N ARG A 17 7.58 -6.00 -7.34
CA ARG A 17 8.93 -5.51 -7.05
C ARG A 17 9.07 -4.10 -7.61
N PRO A 18 9.10 -3.05 -6.76
CA PRO A 18 9.26 -1.69 -7.24
C PRO A 18 10.67 -1.43 -7.77
N THR A 19 10.76 -0.55 -8.76
CA THR A 19 12.01 0.07 -9.17
C THR A 19 12.55 1.01 -8.07
N ALA A 20 13.80 1.46 -8.20
CA ALA A 20 14.40 2.36 -7.22
C ALA A 20 13.64 3.70 -7.08
N ILE A 21 13.16 4.26 -8.20
CA ILE A 21 12.41 5.51 -8.21
C ILE A 21 11.06 5.33 -7.51
N GLU A 22 10.34 4.26 -7.85
CA GLU A 22 9.04 3.96 -7.22
C GLU A 22 9.17 3.73 -5.72
N ARG A 23 10.26 3.09 -5.28
CA ARG A 23 10.52 2.88 -3.85
C ARG A 23 10.70 4.22 -3.12
N ILE A 24 11.50 5.13 -3.66
CA ILE A 24 11.73 6.46 -3.08
C ILE A 24 10.41 7.23 -2.96
N GLU A 25 9.58 7.21 -4.00
CA GLU A 25 8.29 7.90 -3.98
C GLU A 25 7.28 7.23 -3.04
N ALA A 26 7.25 5.90 -2.99
CA ALA A 26 6.41 5.16 -2.05
C ALA A 26 6.79 5.49 -0.59
N ASP A 27 8.09 5.53 -0.27
CA ASP A 27 8.57 5.87 1.07
C ASP A 27 8.13 7.29 1.48
N LYS A 28 8.21 8.27 0.56
CA LYS A 28 7.70 9.64 0.80
C LYS A 28 6.19 9.65 1.11
N VAL A 29 5.40 8.88 0.36
CA VAL A 29 3.95 8.76 0.59
C VAL A 29 3.68 8.14 1.95
N LEU A 30 4.39 7.06 2.31
CA LEU A 30 4.23 6.38 3.59
C LEU A 30 4.59 7.28 4.77
N ASP A 31 5.71 7.98 4.71
CA ASP A 31 6.13 8.93 5.75
C ASP A 31 5.12 10.06 5.93
N HIS A 32 4.58 10.57 4.81
CA HIS A 32 3.52 11.58 4.85
C HIS A 32 2.25 11.06 5.54
N LEU A 33 1.80 9.84 5.22
CA LEU A 33 0.62 9.24 5.83
C LEU A 33 0.84 8.89 7.31
N LEU A 34 2.04 8.46 7.68
CA LEU A 34 2.44 8.20 9.07
C LEU A 34 2.45 9.50 9.89
N SER A 35 3.04 10.58 9.38
CA SER A 35 3.08 11.88 10.07
C SER A 35 1.68 12.46 10.31
N LYS A 36 0.74 12.21 9.39
CA LYS A 36 -0.67 12.59 9.51
C LYS A 36 -1.50 11.61 10.36
N ARG A 37 -0.90 10.53 10.86
CA ARG A 37 -1.57 9.47 11.62
C ARG A 37 -2.74 8.81 10.89
N ILE A 38 -2.69 8.77 9.55
CA ILE A 38 -3.68 8.10 8.71
C ILE A 38 -3.44 6.58 8.71
N ILE A 39 -2.15 6.18 8.74
CA ILE A 39 -1.72 4.78 8.84
C ILE A 39 -0.84 4.56 10.07
N LYS A 40 -0.63 3.30 10.44
CA LYS A 40 0.28 2.90 11.53
C LYS A 40 1.08 1.67 11.13
N LYS A 41 2.30 1.54 11.67
CA LYS A 41 3.08 0.31 11.57
C LYS A 41 2.40 -0.81 12.36
N THR A 42 2.48 -2.03 11.85
CA THR A 42 1.86 -3.22 12.45
C THR A 42 2.73 -4.45 12.21
N ASN A 43 2.59 -5.45 13.07
CA ASN A 43 3.21 -6.78 12.92
C ASN A 43 2.18 -7.81 12.40
N SER A 44 1.13 -7.33 11.71
CA SER A 44 0.08 -8.17 11.12
C SER A 44 0.67 -9.17 10.12
N LEU A 45 0.12 -10.39 10.10
CA LEU A 45 0.42 -11.38 9.08
C LEU A 45 -0.33 -11.12 7.76
N TYR A 46 -1.28 -10.18 7.77
CA TYR A 46 -2.08 -9.78 6.60
C TYR A 46 -1.39 -8.63 5.89
N SER A 47 -1.27 -8.74 4.58
CA SER A 47 -0.63 -7.74 3.74
C SER A 47 -1.24 -7.77 2.35
N SER A 48 -1.54 -6.58 1.83
CA SER A 48 -2.00 -6.38 0.47
C SER A 48 -0.84 -5.84 -0.37
N PRO A 49 -0.67 -6.28 -1.63
CA PRO A 49 0.32 -5.68 -2.52
C PRO A 49 0.05 -4.19 -2.71
N SER A 50 1.12 -3.44 -2.90
CA SER A 50 1.05 -2.04 -3.33
C SER A 50 2.03 -1.79 -4.47
N PHE A 51 1.68 -0.89 -5.37
CA PHE A 51 2.53 -0.48 -6.48
C PHE A 51 2.33 1.01 -6.78
N MET A 52 3.26 1.58 -7.54
CA MET A 52 3.17 2.96 -8.00
C MET A 52 2.61 2.99 -9.41
N ARG A 53 1.73 3.94 -9.70
CA ARG A 53 1.19 4.16 -11.05
C ARG A 53 1.38 5.61 -11.45
N GLU A 54 1.94 5.83 -12.62
CA GLU A 54 2.07 7.15 -13.20
C GLU A 54 0.73 7.63 -13.78
N LYS A 55 0.35 8.87 -13.43
CA LYS A 55 -0.77 9.57 -14.05
C LYS A 55 -0.31 10.31 -15.30
N ALA A 56 -1.27 10.66 -16.17
CA ALA A 56 -1.01 11.50 -17.34
C ALA A 56 -0.33 12.85 -17.01
N SER A 57 -0.42 13.32 -15.76
CA SER A 57 0.27 14.52 -15.28
C SER A 57 1.74 14.31 -14.90
N GLY A 58 2.30 13.10 -15.10
CA GLY A 58 3.65 12.71 -14.65
C GLY A 58 3.80 12.48 -13.14
N LYS A 59 2.68 12.48 -12.39
CA LYS A 59 2.71 12.22 -10.93
C LYS A 59 2.56 10.73 -10.66
N LEU A 60 3.39 10.19 -9.77
CA LEU A 60 3.28 8.83 -9.28
C LEU A 60 2.30 8.77 -8.10
N ASN A 61 1.34 7.86 -8.19
CA ASN A 61 0.38 7.57 -7.13
C ASN A 61 0.60 6.15 -6.59
N MET A 62 0.54 6.00 -5.27
CA MET A 62 0.52 4.69 -4.63
C MET A 62 -0.87 4.07 -4.74
N ILE A 63 -0.94 2.83 -5.20
CA ILE A 63 -2.17 2.02 -5.31
C ILE A 63 -2.01 0.80 -4.40
N PHE A 64 -3.08 0.48 -3.67
CA PHE A 64 -3.19 -0.73 -2.88
C PHE A 64 -4.13 -1.69 -3.59
N ASP A 65 -3.67 -2.92 -3.80
CA ASP A 65 -4.44 -3.96 -4.46
C ASP A 65 -5.19 -4.78 -3.40
N HIS A 66 -6.46 -4.46 -3.22
CA HIS A 66 -7.36 -5.16 -2.29
C HIS A 66 -8.15 -6.23 -3.06
N MET A 67 -7.45 -7.26 -3.52
CA MET A 67 -8.07 -8.48 -4.07
C MET A 67 -8.53 -9.42 -2.96
#